data_AF-A0A182QNZ0-F1
#
_entry.id   AF-A0A182QNZ0-F1
#
_cell.length_a   1.000
_cell.length_b   1.000
_cell.length_c   1.000
_cell.angle_alpha   90.00
_cell.angle_beta   90.00
_cell.angle_gamma   90.00
#
_symmetry.space_group_name_H-M   'P 1'
#
loop_
_entity.id
_entity.type
_entity.pdbx_description
1 polymer ?
#
loop_
_entity_poly.entity_id
_entity_poly.type
_entity_poly.pdbx_seq_one_letter_code
_entity_poly.pdbx_strand_id
1 'polypeptide(L)'
;MLRLRVFYRHLCLNAVKETSTFQEKSRLFASHLDADFRVVHKWLQKNPALMEIDADEMIKKINYLKYAYITTDEILQKPKVLLNHLVTLENRTTILRECGVVEALTLNAIDNYLKLIRKSINLLKRNNLLPKDLDMYEQMKRQFECPVEPKLRWDDQMVLQNMRIAFYNEFLLKRLNLSAEELNKLWKSYSKIKHKSFGHTQRVIDILEYDYKIGRDKLIANMYLLHADPENLLRYPEQVPTIGGMELRDVVHRYPKLMMVNHTAVTRVLGILKQLNLPDGEVLKCLCVLTLSPKTIEYRLERLMQVKEFEVLTKHPRVLKLIQYQTKAAIRLEYLQQLKVRCASLDVLSSNSQNFERYVRDGCDRTKGRDTAHVLKHIFKERGEAAMEKIRRHPNWFHVPVLQMQETMEVLLKKKFTMDDIFNNVHILLYPLNRIEEKLALLINNDPKLEEELGVELYRASKTQLLALALYLVELEFHFTGDGVWLEQVQQSDSSSAINVEIPSTLNSEYKFGKKPPSTTDSST
;
A
#
# COMPACT_ATOMS: atom_id res chain seq x y z
N MET A 1 -32.36 -34.56 -5.02
CA MET A 1 -33.33 -33.54 -4.55
C MET A 1 -32.84 -32.65 -3.40
N LEU A 2 -32.08 -33.14 -2.41
CA LEU A 2 -31.60 -32.32 -1.28
C LEU A 2 -30.61 -31.19 -1.66
N ARG A 3 -29.71 -31.41 -2.65
CA ARG A 3 -28.77 -30.38 -3.12
C ARG A 3 -29.45 -29.19 -3.84
N LEU A 4 -30.55 -29.43 -4.54
CA LEU A 4 -31.35 -28.37 -5.16
C LEU A 4 -32.08 -27.50 -4.13
N ARG A 5 -32.60 -28.10 -3.04
CA ARG A 5 -33.29 -27.35 -1.98
C ARG A 5 -32.35 -26.44 -1.19
N VAL A 6 -31.10 -26.84 -0.94
CA VAL A 6 -30.10 -26.00 -0.28
C VAL A 6 -29.69 -24.82 -1.17
N PHE A 7 -29.49 -25.06 -2.47
CA PHE A 7 -29.17 -24.02 -3.44
C PHE A 7 -30.30 -22.99 -3.59
N TYR A 8 -31.55 -23.44 -3.71
CA TYR A 8 -32.72 -22.55 -3.76
C TYR A 8 -32.91 -21.76 -2.45
N ARG A 9 -32.67 -22.37 -1.29
CA ARG A 9 -32.78 -21.67 0.00
C ARG A 9 -31.70 -20.60 0.18
N HIS A 10 -30.49 -20.84 -0.33
CA HIS A 10 -29.40 -19.86 -0.32
C HIS A 10 -29.67 -18.71 -1.31
N LEU A 11 -30.20 -19.01 -2.51
CA LEU A 11 -30.64 -17.99 -3.46
C LEU A 11 -31.80 -17.15 -2.93
N CYS A 12 -32.80 -17.76 -2.28
CA CYS A 12 -33.90 -17.02 -1.65
C CYS A 12 -33.41 -16.15 -0.47
N LEU A 13 -32.49 -16.64 0.36
CA LEU A 13 -31.92 -15.85 1.46
C LEU A 13 -31.08 -14.67 0.97
N ASN A 14 -30.31 -14.85 -0.11
CA ASN A 14 -29.54 -13.77 -0.73
C ASN A 14 -30.47 -12.76 -1.41
N ALA A 15 -31.49 -13.23 -2.13
CA ALA A 15 -32.50 -12.35 -2.74
C ALA A 15 -33.30 -11.56 -1.68
N VAL A 16 -33.63 -12.17 -0.54
CA VAL A 16 -34.31 -11.51 0.60
C VAL A 16 -33.40 -10.49 1.29
N LYS A 17 -32.11 -10.81 1.48
CA LYS A 17 -31.13 -9.85 2.01
C LYS A 17 -30.93 -8.67 1.06
N GLU A 18 -30.78 -8.93 -0.23
CA GLU A 18 -30.65 -7.89 -1.26
C GLU A 18 -31.89 -7.00 -1.32
N THR A 19 -33.11 -7.57 -1.25
CA THR A 19 -34.35 -6.76 -1.20
C THR A 19 -34.52 -5.98 0.10
N SER A 20 -34.09 -6.51 1.25
CA SER A 20 -34.09 -5.78 2.53
C SER A 20 -33.14 -4.59 2.49
N THR A 21 -31.89 -4.80 2.07
CA THR A 21 -30.89 -3.73 1.94
C THR A 21 -31.33 -2.67 0.92
N PHE A 22 -32.00 -3.08 -0.14
CA PHE A 22 -32.56 -2.16 -1.14
C PHE A 22 -33.65 -1.26 -0.56
N GLN A 23 -34.58 -1.82 0.21
CA GLN A 23 -35.65 -1.05 0.86
C GLN A 23 -35.11 -0.11 1.95
N GLU A 24 -34.14 -0.56 2.74
CA GLU A 24 -33.51 0.25 3.78
C GLU A 24 -32.78 1.46 3.19
N LYS A 25 -31.92 1.26 2.17
CA LYS A 25 -31.25 2.37 1.47
C LYS A 25 -32.26 3.32 0.81
N SER A 26 -33.33 2.78 0.23
CA SER A 26 -34.39 3.60 -0.38
C SER A 26 -35.07 4.51 0.64
N ARG A 27 -35.39 4.01 1.85
CA ARG A 27 -35.97 4.83 2.94
C ARG A 27 -34.98 5.88 3.44
N LEU A 28 -33.72 5.48 3.61
CA LEU A 28 -32.66 6.38 4.06
C LEU A 28 -32.47 7.54 3.08
N PHE A 29 -32.34 7.26 1.78
CA PHE A 29 -32.14 8.31 0.77
C PHE A 29 -33.39 9.13 0.52
N ALA A 30 -34.60 8.56 0.66
CA ALA A 30 -35.85 9.31 0.58
C ALA A 30 -35.91 10.45 1.61
N SER A 31 -35.51 10.18 2.86
CA SER A 31 -35.44 11.21 3.90
C SER A 31 -34.44 12.33 3.57
N HIS A 32 -33.30 12.01 2.96
CA HIS A 32 -32.29 13.00 2.62
C HIS A 32 -32.59 13.74 1.32
N LEU A 33 -33.41 13.19 0.44
CA LEU A 33 -33.86 13.82 -0.79
C LEU A 33 -35.15 14.62 -0.59
N ASP A 34 -35.82 14.55 0.57
CA ASP A 34 -37.17 15.10 0.75
C ASP A 34 -38.15 14.59 -0.33
N ALA A 35 -38.03 13.30 -0.69
CA ALA A 35 -38.83 12.67 -1.74
C ALA A 35 -39.59 11.45 -1.22
N ASP A 36 -40.70 11.10 -1.87
CA ASP A 36 -41.47 9.91 -1.52
C ASP A 36 -40.64 8.62 -1.70
N PHE A 37 -40.75 7.72 -0.73
CA PHE A 37 -40.03 6.44 -0.72
C PHE A 37 -40.22 5.65 -2.02
N ARG A 38 -41.43 5.61 -2.59
CA ARG A 38 -41.73 4.85 -3.81
C ARG A 38 -41.01 5.45 -5.02
N VAL A 39 -40.88 6.78 -5.05
CA VAL A 39 -40.15 7.49 -6.10
C VAL A 39 -38.67 7.15 -6.03
N VAL A 40 -38.06 7.26 -4.85
CA VAL A 40 -36.63 6.94 -4.65
C VAL A 40 -36.34 5.46 -4.88
N HIS A 41 -37.21 4.56 -4.44
CA HIS A 41 -37.09 3.13 -4.68
C HIS A 41 -37.07 2.81 -6.18
N LYS A 42 -38.02 3.35 -6.96
CA LYS A 42 -38.06 3.18 -8.42
C LYS A 42 -36.85 3.83 -9.10
N TRP A 43 -36.38 4.96 -8.58
CA TRP A 43 -35.19 5.65 -9.08
C TRP A 43 -33.91 4.83 -8.87
N LEU A 44 -33.71 4.22 -7.71
CA LEU A 44 -32.59 3.31 -7.45
C LEU A 44 -32.66 2.06 -8.33
N GLN A 45 -33.87 1.52 -8.59
CA GLN A 45 -34.03 0.33 -9.44
C GLN A 45 -33.59 0.61 -10.87
N LYS A 46 -33.84 1.83 -11.36
CA LYS A 46 -33.39 2.29 -12.68
C LYS A 46 -31.90 2.63 -12.73
N ASN A 47 -31.25 2.79 -11.57
CA ASN A 47 -29.86 3.24 -11.45
C ASN A 47 -29.08 2.36 -10.46
N PRO A 48 -28.91 1.06 -10.75
CA PRO A 48 -28.36 0.10 -9.79
C PRO A 48 -26.93 0.44 -9.35
N ALA A 49 -26.13 1.12 -10.18
CA ALA A 49 -24.78 1.56 -9.81
C ALA A 49 -24.73 2.49 -8.58
N LEU A 50 -25.84 3.17 -8.24
CA LEU A 50 -25.92 3.98 -7.02
C LEU A 50 -26.00 3.13 -5.75
N MET A 51 -26.41 1.87 -5.86
CA MET A 51 -26.46 0.93 -4.73
C MET A 51 -25.07 0.52 -4.24
N GLU A 52 -24.07 0.59 -5.12
CA GLU A 52 -22.67 0.28 -4.83
C GLU A 52 -21.96 1.40 -4.06
N ILE A 53 -22.56 2.61 -4.04
CA ILE A 53 -22.01 3.72 -3.27
C ILE A 53 -22.30 3.49 -1.78
N ASP A 54 -21.29 3.76 -0.96
CA ASP A 54 -21.43 3.82 0.49
C ASP A 54 -22.52 4.82 0.90
N ALA A 55 -23.34 4.44 1.88
CA ALA A 55 -24.52 5.23 2.24
C ALA A 55 -24.15 6.63 2.77
N ASP A 56 -23.08 6.72 3.56
CA ASP A 56 -22.62 8.00 4.12
C ASP A 56 -22.02 8.89 3.03
N GLU A 57 -21.29 8.31 2.08
CA GLU A 57 -20.77 9.05 0.92
C GLU A 57 -21.92 9.60 0.05
N MET A 58 -22.95 8.78 -0.20
CA MET A 58 -24.14 9.19 -0.96
C MET A 58 -24.87 10.35 -0.27
N ILE A 59 -25.08 10.25 1.04
CA ILE A 59 -25.72 11.30 1.85
C ILE A 59 -24.91 12.60 1.79
N LYS A 60 -23.59 12.53 1.96
CA LYS A 60 -22.72 13.72 1.84
C LYS A 60 -22.85 14.39 0.49
N LYS A 61 -22.91 13.63 -0.61
CA LYS A 61 -23.14 14.16 -1.96
C LYS A 61 -24.49 14.84 -2.11
N ILE A 62 -25.57 14.21 -1.62
CA ILE A 62 -26.91 14.79 -1.66
C ILE A 62 -26.98 16.09 -0.87
N ASN A 63 -26.47 16.08 0.38
CA ASN A 63 -26.45 17.25 1.25
C ASN A 63 -25.62 18.39 0.64
N TYR A 64 -24.48 18.08 0.01
CA TYR A 64 -23.68 19.07 -0.70
C TYR A 64 -24.44 19.68 -1.89
N LEU A 65 -25.12 18.88 -2.71
CA LEU A 65 -25.90 19.38 -3.84
C LEU A 65 -27.04 20.29 -3.37
N LYS A 66 -27.73 19.92 -2.29
CA LYS A 66 -28.74 20.77 -1.65
C LYS A 66 -28.16 22.08 -1.11
N TYR A 67 -27.00 22.02 -0.45
CA TYR A 67 -26.26 23.20 -0.03
C TYR A 67 -25.87 24.11 -1.21
N ALA A 68 -25.62 23.51 -2.38
CA ALA A 68 -25.38 24.23 -3.62
C ALA A 68 -26.66 24.75 -4.30
N TYR A 69 -27.82 24.67 -3.62
CA TYR A 69 -29.16 25.04 -4.11
C TYR A 69 -29.67 24.21 -5.30
N ILE A 70 -29.16 22.99 -5.47
CA ILE A 70 -29.68 22.04 -6.46
C ILE A 70 -30.93 21.37 -5.90
N THR A 71 -31.99 21.36 -6.70
CA THR A 71 -33.28 20.78 -6.30
C THR A 71 -33.26 19.26 -6.32
N THR A 72 -34.13 18.65 -5.51
CA THR A 72 -34.34 17.20 -5.52
C THR A 72 -34.74 16.68 -6.90
N ASP A 73 -35.61 17.41 -7.61
CA ASP A 73 -36.06 17.02 -8.94
C ASP A 73 -34.91 16.96 -9.95
N GLU A 74 -33.98 17.92 -9.90
CA GLU A 74 -32.77 17.87 -10.72
C GLU A 74 -31.92 16.64 -10.42
N ILE A 75 -31.70 16.32 -9.13
CA ILE A 75 -30.92 15.15 -8.71
C ILE A 75 -31.57 13.86 -9.23
N LEU A 76 -32.89 13.75 -9.09
CA LEU A 76 -33.66 12.59 -9.55
C LEU A 76 -33.64 12.45 -11.08
N GLN A 77 -33.65 13.56 -11.82
CA GLN A 77 -33.55 13.57 -13.28
C GLN A 77 -32.14 13.21 -13.78
N LYS A 78 -31.09 13.50 -13.00
CA LYS A 78 -29.68 13.26 -13.39
C LYS A 78 -28.89 12.43 -12.35
N PRO A 79 -29.30 11.17 -12.09
CA PRO A 79 -28.67 10.29 -11.10
C PRO A 79 -27.16 10.10 -11.29
N LYS A 80 -26.70 10.05 -12.54
CA LYS A 80 -25.30 9.78 -12.91
C LYS A 80 -24.32 10.78 -12.30
N VAL A 81 -24.77 11.99 -11.94
CA VAL A 81 -23.92 13.00 -11.32
C VAL A 81 -23.36 12.54 -9.97
N LEU A 82 -24.12 11.71 -9.23
CA LEU A 82 -23.76 11.19 -7.91
C LEU A 82 -22.65 10.12 -7.98
N LEU A 83 -22.41 9.56 -9.17
CA LEU A 83 -21.29 8.65 -9.41
C LEU A 83 -19.94 9.38 -9.40
N ASN A 84 -19.92 10.71 -9.56
CA ASN A 84 -18.70 11.49 -9.40
C ASN A 84 -18.28 11.51 -7.91
N HIS A 85 -16.98 11.62 -7.66
CA HIS A 85 -16.48 11.88 -6.30
C HIS A 85 -16.98 13.24 -5.81
N LEU A 86 -17.27 13.35 -4.50
CA LEU A 86 -17.75 14.60 -3.88
C LEU A 86 -16.83 15.79 -4.20
N VAL A 87 -15.51 15.61 -4.04
CA VAL A 87 -14.49 16.62 -4.36
C VAL A 87 -14.57 17.11 -5.82
N THR A 88 -15.03 16.27 -6.75
CA THR A 88 -15.21 16.69 -8.15
C THR A 88 -16.41 17.60 -8.30
N LEU A 89 -17.52 17.33 -7.60
CA LEU A 89 -18.70 18.18 -7.59
C LEU A 89 -18.36 19.54 -6.97
N GLU A 90 -17.72 19.54 -5.80
CA GLU A 90 -17.24 20.74 -5.10
C GLU A 90 -16.38 21.64 -5.99
N ASN A 91 -15.36 21.07 -6.63
CA ASN A 91 -14.48 21.83 -7.51
C ASN A 91 -15.24 22.41 -8.71
N ARG A 92 -16.12 21.63 -9.35
CA ARG A 92 -16.88 22.11 -10.53
C ARG A 92 -17.82 23.25 -10.16
N THR A 93 -18.58 23.09 -9.07
CA THR A 93 -19.48 24.14 -8.57
C THR A 93 -18.70 25.41 -8.24
N THR A 94 -17.61 25.29 -7.49
CA THR A 94 -16.80 26.44 -7.06
C THR A 94 -16.18 27.16 -8.26
N ILE A 95 -15.62 26.42 -9.22
CA ILE A 95 -15.05 27.00 -10.44
C ILE A 95 -16.12 27.75 -11.25
N LEU A 96 -17.31 27.18 -11.40
CA LEU A 96 -18.40 27.85 -12.12
C LEU A 96 -18.80 29.17 -11.43
N ARG A 97 -18.88 29.18 -10.10
CA ARG A 97 -19.13 30.40 -9.31
C ARG A 97 -18.02 31.45 -9.45
N GLU A 98 -16.75 31.03 -9.38
CA GLU A 98 -15.59 31.91 -9.62
C GLU A 98 -15.66 32.56 -11.01
N CYS A 99 -16.20 31.84 -12.00
CA CYS A 99 -16.41 32.36 -13.35
C CYS A 99 -17.68 33.20 -13.52
N GLY A 100 -18.45 33.47 -12.46
CA GLY A 100 -19.68 34.28 -12.53
C GLY A 100 -20.96 33.50 -12.90
N VAL A 101 -20.91 32.16 -12.99
CA VAL A 101 -22.10 31.32 -13.16
C VAL A 101 -22.74 31.13 -11.79
N VAL A 102 -23.56 32.10 -11.37
CA VAL A 102 -24.23 32.09 -10.06
C VAL A 102 -25.70 31.71 -10.22
N GLU A 103 -26.49 32.52 -10.92
CA GLU A 103 -27.93 32.29 -11.09
C GLU A 103 -28.23 31.07 -11.98
N ALA A 104 -27.40 30.83 -12.99
CA ALA A 104 -27.55 29.70 -13.92
C ALA A 104 -26.91 28.40 -13.41
N LEU A 105 -26.48 28.35 -12.14
CA LEU A 105 -25.82 27.20 -11.53
C LEU A 105 -26.83 26.07 -11.25
N THR A 106 -27.10 25.30 -12.29
CA THR A 106 -27.96 24.10 -12.24
C THR A 106 -27.13 22.83 -12.18
N LEU A 107 -27.77 21.70 -11.86
CA LEU A 107 -27.10 20.40 -11.93
C LEU A 107 -26.60 20.09 -13.34
N ASN A 108 -27.34 20.56 -14.35
CA ASN A 108 -26.95 20.45 -15.74
C ASN A 108 -25.66 21.22 -16.06
N ALA A 109 -25.44 22.39 -15.44
CA ALA A 109 -24.20 23.15 -15.60
C ALA A 109 -23.01 22.42 -14.96
N ILE A 110 -23.19 21.86 -13.75
CA ILE A 110 -22.16 21.08 -13.04
C ILE A 110 -21.78 19.81 -13.82
N ASP A 111 -22.78 19.10 -14.35
CA ASP A 111 -22.59 17.89 -15.15
C ASP A 111 -21.84 18.20 -16.46
N ASN A 112 -22.21 19.29 -17.15
CA ASN A 112 -21.59 19.73 -18.40
C ASN A 112 -20.35 20.63 -18.23
N TYR A 113 -19.83 20.78 -17.01
CA TYR A 113 -18.70 21.67 -16.69
C TYR A 113 -17.56 21.65 -17.73
N LEU A 114 -17.09 20.45 -18.11
CA LEU A 114 -15.97 20.31 -19.05
C LEU A 114 -16.27 20.89 -20.43
N LYS A 115 -17.53 20.87 -20.86
CA LYS A 115 -17.97 21.49 -22.12
C LYS A 115 -18.06 23.00 -21.96
N LEU A 116 -18.63 23.47 -20.85
CA LEU A 116 -18.84 24.89 -20.58
C LEU A 116 -17.52 25.67 -20.51
N ILE A 117 -16.53 25.16 -19.77
CA ILE A 117 -15.25 25.85 -19.59
C ILE A 117 -14.45 25.98 -20.91
N ARG A 118 -14.77 25.17 -21.91
CA ARG A 118 -14.14 25.19 -23.24
C ARG A 118 -14.87 26.08 -24.25
N LYS A 119 -15.95 26.75 -23.86
CA LYS A 119 -16.65 27.72 -24.70
C LYS A 119 -16.05 29.12 -24.54
N SER A 120 -16.28 29.97 -25.54
CA SER A 120 -15.99 31.39 -25.45
C SER A 120 -16.94 32.08 -24.47
N ILE A 121 -16.48 33.15 -23.84
CA ILE A 121 -17.26 33.95 -22.89
C ILE A 121 -18.54 34.49 -23.56
N ASN A 122 -18.43 34.97 -24.79
CA ASN A 122 -19.56 35.46 -25.60
C ASN A 122 -20.65 34.39 -25.74
N LEU A 123 -20.26 33.14 -26.04
CA LEU A 123 -21.23 32.06 -26.18
C LEU A 123 -21.93 31.75 -24.86
N LEU A 124 -21.22 31.82 -23.74
CA LEU A 124 -21.81 31.63 -22.41
C LEU A 124 -22.79 32.77 -22.07
N LYS A 125 -22.44 34.03 -22.38
CA LYS A 125 -23.33 35.20 -22.24
C LYS A 125 -24.58 35.09 -23.11
N ARG A 126 -24.44 34.69 -24.38
CA ARG A 126 -25.58 34.49 -25.32
C ARG A 126 -26.56 33.42 -24.86
N ASN A 127 -26.07 32.39 -24.16
CA ASN A 127 -26.89 31.32 -23.60
C ASN A 127 -27.40 31.64 -22.18
N ASN A 128 -27.28 32.89 -21.72
CA ASN A 128 -27.68 33.34 -20.37
C ASN A 128 -27.04 32.53 -19.22
N LEU A 129 -25.87 31.94 -19.46
CA LEU A 129 -25.10 31.27 -18.39
C LEU A 129 -24.23 32.26 -17.61
N LEU A 130 -23.96 33.43 -18.20
CA LEU A 130 -23.26 34.56 -17.62
C LEU A 130 -24.06 35.85 -17.88
N PRO A 131 -24.03 36.83 -16.96
CA PRO A 131 -24.60 38.16 -17.22
C PRO A 131 -23.94 38.81 -18.45
N LYS A 132 -24.74 39.51 -19.26
CA LYS A 132 -24.29 40.09 -20.54
C LYS A 132 -23.24 41.19 -20.34
N ASP A 133 -23.40 41.95 -19.28
CA ASP A 133 -22.58 43.06 -18.82
C ASP A 133 -21.39 42.62 -17.94
N LEU A 134 -21.27 41.33 -17.61
CA LEU A 134 -20.16 40.83 -16.79
C LEU A 134 -18.81 41.07 -17.47
N ASP A 135 -17.95 41.84 -16.81
CA ASP A 135 -16.52 41.90 -17.13
C ASP A 135 -15.83 40.65 -16.57
N MET A 136 -15.41 39.74 -17.47
CA MET A 136 -14.77 38.49 -17.06
C MET A 136 -13.37 38.71 -16.45
N TYR A 137 -12.66 39.77 -16.84
CA TYR A 137 -11.33 40.06 -16.32
C TYR A 137 -11.42 40.49 -14.86
N GLU A 138 -12.31 41.44 -14.56
CA GLU A 138 -12.56 41.88 -13.18
C GLU A 138 -13.16 40.74 -12.33
N GLN A 139 -14.04 39.92 -12.92
CA GLN A 139 -14.58 38.73 -12.27
C GLN A 139 -13.50 37.72 -11.85
N MET A 140 -12.45 37.52 -12.66
CA MET A 140 -11.36 36.61 -12.35
C MET A 140 -10.36 37.25 -11.38
N LYS A 141 -10.05 38.53 -11.56
CA LYS A 141 -9.14 39.31 -10.72
C LYS A 141 -9.58 39.32 -9.25
N ARG A 142 -10.87 39.51 -8.98
CA ARG A 142 -11.42 39.54 -7.61
C ARG A 142 -11.34 38.20 -6.85
N GLN A 143 -10.96 37.10 -7.50
CA GLN A 143 -10.86 35.77 -6.86
C GLN A 143 -9.55 35.57 -6.08
N PHE A 144 -8.62 36.52 -6.17
CA PHE A 144 -7.30 36.43 -5.55
C PHE A 144 -7.18 37.43 -4.42
N GLU A 145 -6.52 37.01 -3.33
CA GLU A 145 -6.22 37.88 -2.20
C GLU A 145 -5.08 38.87 -2.52
N CYS A 146 -4.23 38.51 -3.49
CA CYS A 146 -3.13 39.35 -3.97
C CYS A 146 -3.40 39.90 -5.38
N PRO A 147 -2.71 41.00 -5.78
CA PRO A 147 -2.87 41.57 -7.12
C PRO A 147 -2.41 40.63 -8.25
N VAL A 148 -3.36 39.99 -8.93
CA VAL A 148 -3.13 39.10 -10.08
C VAL A 148 -3.69 39.76 -11.33
N GLU A 149 -2.79 40.23 -12.20
CA GLU A 149 -3.12 40.97 -13.43
C GLU A 149 -2.32 40.40 -14.60
N PRO A 150 -2.81 39.31 -15.23
CA PRO A 150 -2.10 38.72 -16.35
C PRO A 150 -2.05 39.71 -17.51
N LYS A 151 -0.86 39.85 -18.12
CA LYS A 151 -0.65 40.64 -19.34
C LYS A 151 -1.17 39.86 -20.55
N LEU A 152 -2.49 39.87 -20.76
CA LEU A 152 -3.10 39.31 -21.95
C LEU A 152 -3.99 40.34 -22.67
N ARG A 153 -4.05 40.22 -23.99
CA ARG A 153 -5.12 40.82 -24.77
C ARG A 153 -6.35 39.92 -24.64
N TRP A 154 -7.45 40.45 -24.14
CA TRP A 154 -8.67 39.70 -23.91
C TRP A 154 -9.88 40.39 -24.54
N ASP A 155 -10.85 39.57 -24.92
CA ASP A 155 -12.20 39.96 -25.32
C ASP A 155 -13.15 38.78 -25.03
N ASP A 156 -14.44 38.98 -25.27
CA ASP A 156 -15.44 37.93 -25.05
C ASP A 156 -15.32 36.73 -26.01
N GLN A 157 -14.49 36.79 -27.07
CA GLN A 157 -14.24 35.62 -27.93
C GLN A 157 -13.29 34.62 -27.27
N MET A 158 -12.55 35.03 -26.24
CA MET A 158 -11.62 34.16 -25.53
C MET A 158 -12.35 32.98 -24.88
N VAL A 159 -11.74 31.80 -24.97
CA VAL A 159 -12.19 30.59 -24.27
C VAL A 159 -11.98 30.76 -22.76
N LEU A 160 -13.04 30.51 -21.98
CA LEU A 160 -13.05 30.71 -20.52
C LEU A 160 -11.89 29.97 -19.81
N GLN A 161 -11.58 28.73 -20.23
CA GLN A 161 -10.44 27.97 -19.71
C GLN A 161 -9.09 28.66 -19.96
N ASN A 162 -8.89 29.27 -21.13
CA ASN A 162 -7.62 29.93 -21.45
C ASN A 162 -7.42 31.16 -20.58
N MET A 163 -8.50 31.92 -20.34
CA MET A 163 -8.47 33.06 -19.44
C MET A 163 -8.12 32.63 -18.01
N ARG A 164 -8.76 31.56 -17.50
CA ARG A 164 -8.41 31.00 -16.18
C ARG A 164 -6.95 30.55 -16.09
N ILE A 165 -6.42 29.92 -17.13
CA ILE A 165 -5.01 29.50 -17.17
C ILE A 165 -4.08 30.72 -17.08
N ALA A 166 -4.41 31.83 -17.76
CA ALA A 166 -3.60 33.04 -17.68
C ALA A 166 -3.55 33.62 -16.26
N PHE A 167 -4.69 33.67 -15.56
CA PHE A 167 -4.74 34.08 -14.15
C PHE A 167 -3.98 33.11 -13.23
N TYR A 168 -4.10 31.80 -13.45
CA TYR A 168 -3.30 30.80 -12.73
C TYR A 168 -1.80 31.02 -12.91
N ASN A 169 -1.36 31.27 -14.15
CA ASN A 169 0.04 31.51 -14.46
C ASN A 169 0.55 32.74 -13.73
N GLU A 170 -0.15 33.87 -13.86
CA GLU A 170 0.23 35.12 -13.19
C GLU A 170 0.29 34.97 -11.67
N PHE A 171 -0.71 34.31 -11.08
CA PHE A 171 -0.73 34.02 -9.64
C PHE A 171 0.48 33.19 -9.21
N LEU A 172 0.76 32.07 -9.88
CA LEU A 172 1.86 31.18 -9.51
C LEU A 172 3.23 31.81 -9.76
N LEU A 173 3.37 32.58 -10.84
CA LEU A 173 4.57 33.38 -11.12
C LEU A 173 4.85 34.36 -9.97
N LYS A 174 3.84 35.07 -9.49
CA LYS A 174 4.00 36.01 -8.37
C LYS A 174 4.18 35.32 -7.02
N ARG A 175 3.31 34.36 -6.70
CA ARG A 175 3.24 33.74 -5.37
C ARG A 175 4.44 32.84 -5.08
N LEU A 176 4.92 32.09 -6.09
CA LEU A 176 6.00 31.12 -5.93
C LEU A 176 7.28 31.51 -6.68
N ASN A 177 7.31 32.68 -7.32
CA ASN A 177 8.42 33.13 -8.16
C ASN A 177 8.83 32.06 -9.18
N LEU A 178 7.86 31.45 -9.88
CA LEU A 178 8.14 30.40 -10.85
C LEU A 178 8.87 30.94 -12.07
N SER A 179 9.81 30.17 -12.60
CA SER A 179 10.36 30.42 -13.94
C SER A 179 9.41 29.93 -15.04
N ALA A 180 9.63 30.38 -16.27
CA ALA A 180 8.87 29.90 -17.43
C ALA A 180 9.03 28.37 -17.64
N GLU A 181 10.21 27.83 -17.33
CA GLU A 181 10.48 26.38 -17.42
C GLU A 181 9.72 25.59 -16.35
N GLU A 182 9.70 26.09 -15.11
CA GLU A 182 8.96 25.49 -13.99
C GLU A 182 7.45 25.50 -14.26
N LEU A 183 6.94 26.58 -14.82
CA LEU A 183 5.54 26.70 -15.23
C LEU A 183 5.21 25.71 -16.38
N ASN A 184 6.09 25.56 -17.37
CA ASN A 184 5.91 24.55 -18.42
C ASN A 184 5.90 23.13 -17.83
N LYS A 185 6.80 22.82 -16.90
CA LYS A 185 6.84 21.54 -16.18
C LYS A 185 5.53 21.28 -15.42
N LEU A 186 4.97 22.29 -14.74
CA LEU A 186 3.66 22.19 -14.08
C LEU A 186 2.59 21.77 -15.09
N TRP A 187 2.49 22.46 -16.23
CA TRP A 187 1.46 22.16 -17.21
C TRP A 187 1.67 20.82 -17.92
N LYS A 188 2.92 20.37 -18.08
CA LYS A 188 3.24 19.07 -18.66
C LYS A 188 2.90 17.91 -17.71
N SER A 189 3.25 18.02 -16.43
CA SER A 189 3.12 16.93 -15.45
C SER A 189 1.80 16.97 -14.67
N TYR A 190 1.24 18.15 -14.44
CA TYR A 190 0.13 18.40 -13.51
C TYR A 190 -0.97 19.27 -14.14
N SER A 191 -1.22 19.09 -15.44
CA SER A 191 -2.22 19.87 -16.22
C SER A 191 -3.63 19.91 -15.64
N LYS A 192 -3.99 18.96 -14.77
CA LYS A 192 -5.29 18.90 -14.12
C LYS A 192 -5.52 20.05 -13.13
N ILE A 193 -4.50 20.85 -12.80
CA ILE A 193 -4.64 21.96 -11.85
C ILE A 193 -5.59 23.04 -12.38
N LYS A 194 -5.75 23.14 -13.71
CA LYS A 194 -6.80 23.98 -14.35
C LYS A 194 -8.23 23.61 -13.95
N HIS A 195 -8.43 22.44 -13.35
CA HIS A 195 -9.72 21.96 -12.83
C HIS A 195 -9.81 22.05 -11.30
N LYS A 196 -8.96 22.88 -10.69
CA LYS A 196 -9.08 23.34 -9.32
C LYS A 196 -9.55 24.79 -9.30
N SER A 197 -10.28 25.16 -8.25
CA SER A 197 -10.65 26.54 -7.99
C SER A 197 -9.42 27.36 -7.57
N PHE A 198 -9.43 28.67 -7.84
CA PHE A 198 -8.34 29.54 -7.44
C PHE A 198 -8.19 29.58 -5.93
N GLY A 199 -9.31 29.68 -5.20
CA GLY A 199 -9.32 29.65 -3.74
C GLY A 199 -8.73 28.36 -3.16
N HIS A 200 -9.00 27.21 -3.80
CA HIS A 200 -8.40 25.93 -3.39
C HIS A 200 -6.87 25.96 -3.50
N THR A 201 -6.34 26.41 -4.63
CA THR A 201 -4.89 26.43 -4.84
C THR A 201 -4.19 27.43 -3.92
N GLN A 202 -4.79 28.62 -3.71
CA GLN A 202 -4.30 29.62 -2.75
C GLN A 202 -4.20 29.01 -1.35
N ARG A 203 -5.30 28.46 -0.85
CA ARG A 203 -5.37 27.87 0.49
C ARG A 203 -4.40 26.70 0.68
N VAL A 204 -4.21 25.86 -0.33
CA VAL A 204 -3.21 24.78 -0.28
C VAL A 204 -1.79 25.34 -0.18
N ILE A 205 -1.44 26.37 -0.95
CA ILE A 205 -0.12 27.01 -0.86
C ILE A 205 0.08 27.61 0.54
N ASP A 206 -0.92 28.31 1.07
CA ASP A 206 -0.83 28.96 2.37
C ASP A 206 -0.64 27.94 3.50
N ILE A 207 -1.42 26.85 3.52
CA ILE A 207 -1.26 25.78 4.52
C ILE A 207 0.14 25.16 4.42
N LEU A 208 0.61 24.84 3.20
CA LEU A 208 1.91 24.20 3.03
C LEU A 208 3.08 25.12 3.44
N GLU A 209 2.99 26.40 3.13
CA GLU A 209 4.03 27.38 3.45
C GLU A 209 3.99 27.83 4.93
N TYR A 210 2.81 28.10 5.49
CA TYR A 210 2.70 28.68 6.82
C TYR A 210 2.52 27.63 7.92
N ASP A 211 1.76 26.56 7.70
CA ASP A 211 1.52 25.56 8.74
C ASP A 211 2.60 24.48 8.70
N TYR A 212 2.89 23.97 7.51
CA TYR A 212 3.90 22.92 7.32
C TYR A 212 5.31 23.47 7.08
N LYS A 213 5.49 24.78 6.87
CA LYS A 213 6.80 25.42 6.62
C LYS A 213 7.58 24.83 5.44
N ILE A 214 6.87 24.37 4.41
CA ILE A 214 7.48 23.88 3.17
C ILE A 214 7.99 25.09 2.38
N GLY A 215 9.32 25.22 2.30
CA GLY A 215 9.94 26.29 1.52
C GLY A 215 9.68 26.16 0.01
N ARG A 216 9.81 27.29 -0.69
CA ARG A 216 9.59 27.44 -2.14
C ARG A 216 10.18 26.28 -2.97
N ASP A 217 11.48 26.03 -2.85
CA ASP A 217 12.17 25.06 -3.71
C ASP A 217 11.64 23.64 -3.50
N LYS A 218 11.25 23.30 -2.27
CA LYS A 218 10.65 22.01 -1.94
C LYS A 218 9.24 21.90 -2.54
N LEU A 219 8.45 22.97 -2.50
CA LEU A 219 7.13 23.01 -3.13
C LEU A 219 7.23 22.88 -4.66
N ILE A 220 8.19 23.56 -5.30
CA ILE A 220 8.49 23.46 -6.73
C ILE A 220 8.92 22.04 -7.11
N ALA A 221 9.76 21.40 -6.30
CA ALA A 221 10.15 20.01 -6.50
C ALA A 221 8.95 19.03 -6.36
N ASN A 222 7.88 19.45 -5.68
CA ASN A 222 6.71 18.64 -5.34
C ASN A 222 5.39 19.31 -5.77
N MET A 223 5.32 19.93 -6.95
CA MET A 223 4.13 20.66 -7.42
C MET A 223 2.83 19.83 -7.47
N TYR A 224 2.92 18.49 -7.45
CA TYR A 224 1.73 17.65 -7.28
C TYR A 224 0.95 17.96 -5.99
N LEU A 225 1.59 18.57 -4.98
CA LEU A 225 0.97 18.99 -3.73
C LEU A 225 -0.09 20.08 -3.92
N LEU A 226 -0.04 20.84 -5.01
CA LEU A 226 -1.09 21.82 -5.35
C LEU A 226 -2.47 21.17 -5.59
N HIS A 227 -2.51 19.84 -5.69
CA HIS A 227 -3.75 19.07 -5.79
C HIS A 227 -4.29 18.56 -4.44
N ALA A 228 -3.54 18.75 -3.35
CA ALA A 228 -3.90 18.28 -2.03
C ALA A 228 -5.26 18.83 -1.59
N ASP A 229 -5.90 18.13 -0.66
CA ASP A 229 -7.16 18.57 -0.08
C ASP A 229 -6.88 19.48 1.13
N PRO A 230 -7.23 20.79 1.09
CA PRO A 230 -6.91 21.73 2.17
C PRO A 230 -7.55 21.32 3.51
N GLU A 231 -8.76 20.75 3.49
CA GLU A 231 -9.41 20.29 4.72
C GLU A 231 -8.68 19.10 5.34
N ASN A 232 -8.17 18.21 4.48
CA ASN A 232 -7.33 17.11 4.94
C ASN A 232 -5.99 17.60 5.49
N LEU A 233 -5.37 18.62 4.87
CA LEU A 233 -4.11 19.19 5.36
C LEU A 233 -4.27 19.82 6.74
N LEU A 234 -5.38 20.51 7.00
CA LEU A 234 -5.65 21.14 8.30
C LEU A 234 -5.92 20.11 9.41
N ARG A 235 -6.67 19.05 9.11
CA ARG A 235 -6.99 17.99 10.09
C ARG A 235 -5.85 17.02 10.35
N TYR A 236 -4.90 16.91 9.42
CA TYR A 236 -3.79 15.95 9.52
C TYR A 236 -2.99 16.05 10.82
N PRO A 237 -2.48 17.22 11.24
CA PRO A 237 -1.70 17.35 12.47
C PRO A 237 -2.53 17.05 13.73
N GLU A 238 -3.84 17.33 13.71
CA GLU A 238 -4.73 17.01 14.84
C GLU A 238 -4.93 15.51 15.00
N GLN A 239 -5.07 14.80 13.87
CA GLN A 239 -5.43 13.37 13.85
C GLN A 239 -4.21 12.44 13.82
N VAL A 240 -3.09 12.92 13.27
CA VAL A 240 -1.83 12.19 13.14
C VAL A 240 -0.66 13.14 13.48
N PRO A 241 -0.52 13.54 14.76
CA PRO A 241 0.51 14.50 15.16
C PRO A 241 1.93 13.95 15.01
N THR A 242 2.10 12.65 15.23
CA THR A 242 3.41 11.98 15.14
C THR A 242 3.32 10.68 14.35
N ILE A 243 4.39 10.33 13.65
CA ILE A 243 4.57 9.04 12.98
C ILE A 243 5.89 8.46 13.43
N GLY A 244 5.86 7.28 14.07
CA GLY A 244 7.06 6.62 14.57
C GLY A 244 7.87 7.47 15.56
N GLY A 245 7.20 8.29 16.38
CA GLY A 245 7.82 9.22 17.33
C GLY A 245 8.38 10.51 16.72
N MET A 246 8.26 10.71 15.41
CA MET A 246 8.65 11.96 14.74
C MET A 246 7.44 12.85 14.49
N GLU A 247 7.59 14.14 14.72
CA GLU A 247 6.57 15.15 14.41
C GLU A 247 6.17 15.09 12.93
N LEU A 248 4.86 15.18 12.67
CA LEU A 248 4.31 15.08 11.32
C LEU A 248 4.99 16.06 10.35
N ARG A 249 5.29 17.27 10.82
CA ARG A 249 5.95 18.29 10.01
C ARG A 249 7.29 17.79 9.47
N ASP A 250 8.13 17.17 10.29
CA ASP A 250 9.43 16.64 9.87
C ASP A 250 9.28 15.45 8.92
N VAL A 251 8.28 14.60 9.19
CA VAL A 251 7.91 13.49 8.30
C VAL A 251 7.53 14.00 6.91
N VAL A 252 6.73 15.06 6.83
CA VAL A 252 6.29 15.68 5.58
C VAL A 252 7.46 16.31 4.83
N HIS A 253 8.41 16.94 5.52
CA HIS A 253 9.64 17.44 4.86
C HIS A 253 10.44 16.31 4.22
N ARG A 254 10.54 15.17 4.90
CA ARG A 254 11.23 13.98 4.37
C ARG A 254 10.44 13.30 3.24
N TYR A 255 9.11 13.25 3.37
CA TYR A 255 8.24 12.55 2.43
C TYR A 255 6.93 13.31 2.15
N PRO A 256 6.97 14.37 1.31
CA PRO A 256 5.82 15.26 1.11
C PRO A 256 4.59 14.56 0.51
N LYS A 257 4.80 13.45 -0.21
CA LYS A 257 3.71 12.66 -0.83
C LYS A 257 2.68 12.16 0.18
N LEU A 258 3.02 12.08 1.47
CA LEU A 258 2.09 11.74 2.54
C LEU A 258 0.86 12.67 2.57
N MET A 259 1.05 13.95 2.22
CA MET A 259 -0.01 14.98 2.20
C MET A 259 -1.08 14.76 1.13
N MET A 260 -0.82 13.86 0.17
CA MET A 260 -1.79 13.46 -0.85
C MET A 260 -2.72 12.34 -0.40
N VAL A 261 -2.50 11.79 0.80
CA VAL A 261 -3.27 10.68 1.37
C VAL A 261 -4.22 11.26 2.41
N ASN A 262 -5.41 10.68 2.57
CA ASN A 262 -6.33 11.10 3.62
C ASN A 262 -5.81 10.69 5.00
N HIS A 263 -5.90 11.57 6.00
CA HIS A 263 -5.47 11.31 7.38
C HIS A 263 -6.13 10.05 7.95
N THR A 264 -7.43 9.85 7.71
CA THR A 264 -8.16 8.66 8.19
C THR A 264 -7.58 7.36 7.65
N ALA A 265 -7.14 7.35 6.39
CA ALA A 265 -6.50 6.20 5.77
C ALA A 265 -5.14 5.93 6.44
N VAL A 266 -4.34 6.97 6.67
CA VAL A 266 -3.04 6.84 7.34
C VAL A 266 -3.19 6.38 8.80
N THR A 267 -4.15 6.91 9.56
CA THR A 267 -4.46 6.44 10.91
C THR A 267 -4.78 4.95 10.92
N ARG A 268 -5.61 4.47 9.98
CA ARG A 268 -5.91 3.04 9.83
C ARG A 268 -4.70 2.21 9.47
N VAL A 269 -3.88 2.67 8.52
CA VAL A 269 -2.63 2.00 8.14
C VAL A 269 -1.71 1.88 9.35
N LEU A 270 -1.50 2.96 10.11
CA LEU A 270 -0.68 2.92 11.31
C LEU A 270 -1.25 1.95 12.35
N GLY A 271 -2.58 1.88 12.50
CA GLY A 271 -3.26 0.88 13.33
C GLY A 271 -2.95 -0.56 12.92
N ILE A 272 -2.99 -0.86 11.62
CA ILE A 272 -2.62 -2.19 11.06
C ILE A 272 -1.13 -2.47 11.34
N LEU A 273 -0.24 -1.52 11.06
CA LEU A 273 1.20 -1.72 11.25
C LEU A 273 1.58 -1.92 12.72
N LYS A 274 0.86 -1.30 13.66
CA LYS A 274 1.05 -1.54 15.11
C LYS A 274 0.78 -2.99 15.50
N GLN A 275 -0.16 -3.67 14.84
CA GLN A 275 -0.46 -5.09 15.11
C GLN A 275 0.72 -6.01 14.74
N LEU A 276 1.61 -5.57 13.85
CA LEU A 276 2.84 -6.30 13.49
C LEU A 276 3.93 -6.23 14.56
N ASN A 277 3.75 -5.41 15.62
CA ASN A 277 4.74 -5.18 16.67
C ASN A 277 6.12 -4.77 16.13
N LEU A 278 6.14 -3.96 15.06
CA LEU A 278 7.37 -3.40 14.51
C LEU A 278 7.82 -2.21 15.36
N PRO A 279 9.14 -2.01 15.57
CA PRO A 279 9.62 -0.79 16.21
C PRO A 279 9.22 0.45 15.42
N ASP A 280 8.82 1.50 16.12
CA ASP A 280 8.35 2.77 15.55
C ASP A 280 9.32 3.37 14.51
N GLY A 281 10.63 3.25 14.75
CA GLY A 281 11.67 3.72 13.84
C GLY A 281 11.72 2.99 12.48
N GLU A 282 11.14 1.80 12.35
CA GLU A 282 11.12 1.06 11.08
C GLU A 282 10.09 1.60 10.10
N VAL A 283 8.96 2.11 10.61
CA VAL A 283 7.95 2.80 9.80
C VAL A 283 8.57 4.04 9.13
N LEU A 284 9.40 4.79 9.87
CA LEU A 284 10.12 5.96 9.37
C LEU A 284 11.12 5.63 8.24
N LYS A 285 11.63 4.39 8.17
CA LYS A 285 12.48 3.93 7.06
C LYS A 285 11.68 3.56 5.82
N CYS A 286 10.35 3.41 5.93
CA CYS A 286 9.47 2.96 4.85
C CYS A 286 8.17 3.80 4.75
N LEU A 287 8.27 5.13 4.81
CA LEU A 287 7.11 6.04 4.75
C LEU A 287 6.21 5.86 3.51
N CYS A 288 6.75 5.29 2.42
CA CYS A 288 5.97 5.00 1.23
C CYS A 288 4.82 4.02 1.47
N VAL A 289 4.92 3.13 2.46
CA VAL A 289 3.85 2.20 2.82
C VAL A 289 2.57 2.94 3.24
N LEU A 290 2.70 4.14 3.81
CA LEU A 290 1.58 4.99 4.25
C LEU A 290 0.79 5.58 3.08
N THR A 291 1.26 5.43 1.85
CA THR A 291 0.54 5.86 0.63
C THR A 291 -0.35 4.77 0.04
N LEU A 292 -0.33 3.56 0.60
CA LEU A 292 -1.22 2.47 0.22
C LEU A 292 -2.56 2.59 0.95
N SER A 293 -3.62 2.06 0.34
CA SER A 293 -4.91 1.99 1.02
C SER A 293 -4.87 0.94 2.15
N PRO A 294 -5.64 1.10 3.24
CA PRO A 294 -5.74 0.10 4.31
C PRO A 294 -6.07 -1.30 3.79
N LYS A 295 -7.07 -1.39 2.89
CA LYS A 295 -7.47 -2.66 2.23
C LYS A 295 -6.33 -3.31 1.47
N THR A 296 -5.50 -2.50 0.79
CA THR A 296 -4.33 -3.01 0.07
C THR A 296 -3.31 -3.59 1.04
N ILE A 297 -3.05 -2.93 2.17
CA ILE A 297 -2.10 -3.43 3.16
C ILE A 297 -2.59 -4.73 3.78
N GLU A 298 -3.86 -4.77 4.20
CA GLU A 298 -4.50 -5.97 4.76
C GLU A 298 -4.38 -7.16 3.80
N TYR A 299 -4.81 -6.98 2.54
CA TYR A 299 -4.71 -8.01 1.50
C TYR A 299 -3.26 -8.47 1.27
N ARG A 300 -2.31 -7.53 1.23
CA ARG A 300 -0.89 -7.85 1.01
C ARG A 300 -0.29 -8.59 2.18
N LEU A 301 -0.66 -8.23 3.40
CA LEU A 301 -0.23 -8.87 4.61
C LEU A 301 -0.79 -10.30 4.70
N GLU A 302 -2.10 -10.48 4.46
CA GLU A 302 -2.73 -11.80 4.43
C GLU A 302 -2.01 -12.75 3.46
N ARG A 303 -1.71 -12.27 2.25
CA ARG A 303 -0.96 -13.05 1.26
C ARG A 303 0.48 -13.35 1.68
N LEU A 304 1.15 -12.41 2.34
CA LEU A 304 2.48 -12.68 2.90
C LEU A 304 2.42 -13.75 3.99
N MET A 305 1.35 -13.78 4.78
CA MET A 305 1.16 -14.77 5.86
C MET A 305 0.79 -16.16 5.35
N GLN A 306 0.31 -16.28 4.12
CA GLN A 306 0.09 -17.58 3.48
C GLN A 306 1.39 -18.30 3.11
N VAL A 307 2.52 -17.58 3.05
CA VAL A 307 3.85 -18.16 2.78
C VAL A 307 4.48 -18.54 4.13
N LYS A 308 4.59 -19.84 4.40
CA LYS A 308 5.09 -20.37 5.69
C LYS A 308 6.46 -19.79 6.06
N GLU A 309 7.34 -19.62 5.08
CA GLU A 309 8.68 -19.08 5.27
C GLU A 309 8.69 -17.64 5.83
N PHE A 310 7.60 -16.89 5.67
CA PHE A 310 7.49 -15.51 6.16
C PHE A 310 6.70 -15.37 7.46
N GLU A 311 6.04 -16.41 7.93
CA GLU A 311 5.33 -16.41 9.22
C GLU A 311 6.28 -16.04 10.36
N VAL A 312 7.47 -16.64 10.35
CA VAL A 312 8.54 -16.45 11.35
C VAL A 312 9.25 -15.09 11.22
N LEU A 313 9.07 -14.40 10.08
CA LEU A 313 9.72 -13.12 9.78
C LEU A 313 8.75 -11.94 9.75
N THR A 314 7.51 -12.11 10.19
CA THR A 314 6.47 -11.07 10.33
C THR A 314 6.94 -9.78 10.99
N LYS A 315 7.75 -9.92 12.04
CA LYS A 315 8.30 -8.81 12.83
C LYS A 315 9.58 -8.22 12.24
N HIS A 316 10.08 -8.78 11.14
CA HIS A 316 11.28 -8.29 10.51
C HIS A 316 11.00 -6.94 9.81
N PRO A 317 11.83 -5.90 10.00
CA PRO A 317 11.54 -4.58 9.46
C PRO A 317 11.34 -4.51 7.94
N ARG A 318 11.94 -5.44 7.19
CA ARG A 318 11.78 -5.50 5.74
C ARG A 318 10.42 -6.01 5.27
N VAL A 319 9.57 -6.52 6.15
CA VAL A 319 8.18 -6.86 5.82
C VAL A 319 7.45 -5.64 5.23
N LEU A 320 7.72 -4.42 5.72
CA LEU A 320 7.15 -3.20 5.15
C LEU A 320 7.53 -3.00 3.67
N LYS A 321 8.76 -3.35 3.28
CA LYS A 321 9.19 -3.28 1.87
C LYS A 321 8.53 -4.36 1.02
N LEU A 322 8.27 -5.53 1.58
CA LEU A 322 7.54 -6.59 0.88
C LEU A 322 6.07 -6.21 0.69
N ILE A 323 5.45 -5.58 1.70
CA ILE A 323 4.12 -4.99 1.55
C ILE A 323 4.14 -3.92 0.45
N GLN A 324 5.14 -3.04 0.42
CA GLN A 324 5.24 -2.01 -0.61
C GLN A 324 5.40 -2.60 -2.03
N TYR A 325 6.27 -3.60 -2.19
CA TYR A 325 6.67 -4.18 -3.47
C TYR A 325 6.19 -5.63 -3.66
N GLN A 326 4.98 -5.95 -3.19
CA GLN A 326 4.47 -7.33 -3.13
C GLN A 326 4.52 -8.06 -4.47
N THR A 327 4.08 -7.44 -5.57
CA THR A 327 4.10 -8.09 -6.89
C THR A 327 5.50 -8.51 -7.30
N LYS A 328 6.50 -7.64 -7.06
CA LYS A 328 7.91 -7.94 -7.34
C LYS A 328 8.43 -9.07 -6.44
N ALA A 329 8.09 -9.02 -5.15
CA ALA A 329 8.48 -10.06 -4.20
C ALA A 329 7.86 -11.42 -4.54
N ALA A 330 6.59 -11.46 -4.95
CA ALA A 330 5.89 -12.69 -5.32
C ALA A 330 6.51 -13.36 -6.55
N ILE A 331 6.77 -12.60 -7.63
CA ILE A 331 7.42 -13.11 -8.85
C ILE A 331 8.81 -13.68 -8.51
N ARG A 332 9.55 -12.99 -7.65
CA ARG A 332 10.89 -13.44 -7.22
C ARG A 332 10.83 -14.70 -6.38
N LEU A 333 9.87 -14.80 -5.48
CA LEU A 333 9.67 -15.99 -4.66
C LEU A 333 9.33 -17.19 -5.55
N GLU A 334 8.39 -17.02 -6.47
CA GLU A 334 8.01 -18.06 -7.44
C GLU A 334 9.21 -18.52 -8.28
N TYR A 335 10.02 -17.58 -8.75
CA TYR A 335 11.25 -17.88 -9.47
C TYR A 335 12.27 -18.65 -8.62
N LEU A 336 12.48 -18.25 -7.36
CA LEU A 336 13.37 -18.99 -6.43
C LEU A 336 12.84 -20.39 -6.12
N GLN A 337 11.52 -20.56 -6.02
CA GLN A 337 10.87 -21.86 -5.84
C GLN A 337 11.07 -22.78 -7.06
N GLN A 338 10.99 -22.24 -8.29
CA GLN A 338 11.29 -22.98 -9.51
C GLN A 338 12.75 -23.47 -9.55
N LEU A 339 13.68 -22.65 -9.05
CA LEU A 339 15.09 -23.03 -8.87
C LEU A 339 15.33 -23.94 -7.66
N LYS A 340 14.27 -24.34 -6.93
CA LYS A 340 14.34 -25.14 -5.70
C LYS A 340 15.27 -24.56 -4.62
N VAL A 341 15.43 -23.23 -4.60
CA VAL A 341 16.20 -22.53 -3.57
C VAL A 341 15.42 -22.62 -2.26
N ARG A 342 16.02 -23.29 -1.26
CA ARG A 342 15.36 -23.54 0.05
C ARG A 342 15.21 -22.29 0.91
N CYS A 343 16.08 -21.30 0.72
CA CYS A 343 16.17 -20.11 1.58
C CYS A 343 15.86 -18.85 0.79
N ALA A 344 14.60 -18.41 0.81
CA ALA A 344 14.21 -17.13 0.25
C ALA A 344 14.28 -16.04 1.35
N SER A 345 15.38 -15.29 1.38
CA SER A 345 15.53 -14.20 2.33
C SER A 345 14.62 -13.00 2.01
N LEU A 346 14.03 -12.37 3.04
CA LEU A 346 13.26 -11.12 2.86
C LEU A 346 14.13 -10.02 2.24
N ASP A 347 15.43 -10.01 2.54
CA ASP A 347 16.37 -9.06 1.97
C ASP A 347 16.52 -9.22 0.46
N VAL A 348 16.62 -10.46 -0.01
CA VAL A 348 16.78 -10.80 -1.43
C VAL A 348 15.50 -10.43 -2.18
N LEU A 349 14.34 -10.80 -1.64
CA LEU A 349 13.04 -10.52 -2.23
C LEU A 349 12.73 -9.01 -2.32
N SER A 350 13.15 -8.25 -1.31
CA SER A 350 12.99 -6.78 -1.26
C SER A 350 14.11 -5.98 -1.92
N SER A 351 15.13 -6.64 -2.50
CA SER A 351 16.31 -5.97 -3.05
C SER A 351 16.06 -5.29 -4.42
N ASN A 352 17.03 -4.54 -4.94
CA ASN A 352 16.97 -4.06 -6.33
C ASN A 352 17.16 -5.23 -7.33
N SER A 353 16.93 -5.02 -8.62
CA SER A 353 17.00 -6.11 -9.63
C SER A 353 18.41 -6.67 -9.77
N GLN A 354 19.42 -5.79 -9.81
CA GLN A 354 20.84 -6.18 -9.90
C GLN A 354 21.30 -7.11 -8.76
N ASN A 355 20.89 -6.82 -7.51
CA ASN A 355 21.26 -7.65 -6.36
C ASN A 355 20.55 -9.00 -6.37
N PHE A 356 19.30 -9.05 -6.84
CA PHE A 356 18.57 -10.30 -7.00
C PHE A 356 19.18 -11.18 -8.09
N GLU A 357 19.52 -10.62 -9.24
CA GLU A 357 20.17 -11.35 -10.35
C GLU A 357 21.54 -11.89 -9.94
N ARG A 358 22.33 -11.10 -9.20
CA ARG A 358 23.60 -11.57 -8.64
C ARG A 358 23.39 -12.72 -7.65
N TYR A 359 22.37 -12.66 -6.79
CA TYR A 359 22.05 -13.75 -5.87
C TYR A 359 21.71 -15.05 -6.63
N VAL A 360 20.88 -14.95 -7.66
CA VAL A 360 20.48 -16.09 -8.50
C VAL A 360 21.68 -16.69 -9.24
N ARG A 361 22.53 -15.86 -9.85
CA ARG A 361 23.66 -16.33 -10.67
C ARG A 361 24.81 -16.87 -9.82
N ASP A 362 25.15 -16.17 -8.74
CA ASP A 362 26.38 -16.43 -7.99
C ASP A 362 26.15 -17.42 -6.83
N GLY A 363 24.88 -17.79 -6.53
CA GLY A 363 24.49 -18.70 -5.44
C GLY A 363 24.82 -18.21 -4.02
N CYS A 364 25.49 -17.06 -3.90
CA CYS A 364 25.99 -16.53 -2.64
C CYS A 364 24.92 -15.70 -1.92
N ASP A 365 24.48 -16.16 -0.75
CA ASP A 365 23.67 -15.35 0.15
C ASP A 365 24.50 -14.22 0.79
N ARG A 366 24.51 -13.05 0.14
CA ARG A 366 25.17 -11.84 0.65
C ARG A 366 24.44 -11.18 1.83
N THR A 367 23.30 -11.71 2.26
CA THR A 367 22.59 -11.20 3.44
C THR A 367 23.35 -11.52 4.73
N LYS A 368 24.34 -12.43 4.66
CA LYS A 368 25.13 -12.90 5.82
C LYS A 368 24.20 -13.32 6.96
N GLY A 369 23.11 -14.02 6.62
CA GLY A 369 22.12 -14.56 7.55
C GLY A 369 21.45 -13.53 8.46
N ARG A 370 21.09 -12.36 7.92
CA ARG A 370 20.32 -11.35 8.69
C ARG A 370 18.98 -11.87 9.18
N ASP A 371 18.29 -12.68 8.38
CA ASP A 371 17.04 -13.31 8.78
C ASP A 371 17.28 -14.30 9.94
N THR A 372 18.36 -15.10 9.88
CA THR A 372 18.81 -15.98 10.98
C THR A 372 19.11 -15.20 12.25
N ALA A 373 19.89 -14.12 12.14
CA ALA A 373 20.23 -13.27 13.29
C ALA A 373 18.97 -12.68 13.93
N HIS A 374 18.00 -12.23 13.12
CA HIS A 374 16.73 -11.72 13.60
C HIS A 374 15.93 -12.78 14.37
N VAL A 375 15.84 -14.00 13.83
CA VAL A 375 15.11 -15.12 14.45
C VAL A 375 15.78 -15.56 15.74
N LEU A 376 17.11 -15.71 15.77
CA LEU A 376 17.85 -16.04 17.00
C LEU A 376 17.70 -14.96 18.07
N LYS A 377 17.71 -13.68 17.68
CA LYS A 377 17.45 -12.57 18.61
C LYS A 377 16.02 -12.60 19.15
N HIS A 378 15.04 -12.99 18.34
CA HIS A 378 13.67 -13.16 18.80
C HIS A 378 13.54 -14.34 19.77
N ILE A 379 14.18 -15.48 19.48
CA ILE A 379 14.13 -16.70 20.31
C ILE A 379 14.87 -16.50 21.63
N PHE A 380 16.12 -16.04 21.59
CA PHE A 380 17.02 -15.98 22.75
C PHE A 380 17.13 -14.60 23.41
N LYS A 381 16.39 -13.59 22.92
CA LYS A 381 16.36 -12.22 23.45
C LYS A 381 17.77 -11.63 23.58
N GLU A 382 18.18 -11.25 24.78
CA GLU A 382 19.50 -10.65 25.08
C GLU A 382 20.67 -11.57 24.70
N ARG A 383 20.45 -12.89 24.67
CA ARG A 383 21.46 -13.89 24.27
C ARG A 383 21.50 -14.15 22.76
N GLY A 384 20.69 -13.45 21.98
CA GLY A 384 20.61 -13.61 20.52
C GLY A 384 21.95 -13.45 19.80
N GLU A 385 22.73 -12.43 20.16
CA GLU A 385 24.06 -12.21 19.55
C GLU A 385 25.04 -13.33 19.90
N ALA A 386 25.01 -13.82 21.14
CA ALA A 386 25.83 -14.96 21.56
C ALA A 386 25.41 -16.27 20.87
N ALA A 387 24.10 -16.47 20.66
CA ALA A 387 23.57 -17.60 19.90
C ALA A 387 24.03 -17.54 18.43
N MET A 388 23.99 -16.34 17.84
CA MET A 388 24.46 -16.10 16.48
C MET A 388 25.95 -16.42 16.33
N GLU A 389 26.78 -16.00 17.28
CA GLU A 389 28.22 -16.25 17.25
C GLU A 389 28.56 -17.74 17.39
N LYS A 390 27.77 -18.48 18.17
CA LYS A 390 27.87 -19.94 18.21
C LYS A 390 27.51 -20.54 16.84
N ILE A 391 26.31 -20.23 16.31
CA ILE A 391 25.80 -20.79 15.05
C ILE A 391 26.76 -20.56 13.86
N ARG A 392 27.44 -19.41 13.79
CA ARG A 392 28.39 -19.08 12.71
C ARG A 392 29.54 -20.07 12.55
N ARG A 393 29.83 -20.87 13.58
CA ARG A 393 30.90 -21.89 13.53
C ARG A 393 30.57 -23.06 12.60
N HIS A 394 29.29 -23.29 12.32
CA HIS A 394 28.86 -24.37 11.44
C HIS A 394 28.96 -23.95 9.96
N PRO A 395 29.55 -24.72 9.05
CA PRO A 395 29.81 -24.28 7.66
C PRO A 395 28.55 -23.84 6.90
N ASN A 396 27.44 -24.55 7.10
CA ASN A 396 26.18 -24.34 6.37
C ASN A 396 25.15 -23.46 7.11
N TRP A 397 25.57 -22.70 8.14
CA TRP A 397 24.66 -22.02 9.08
C TRP A 397 23.64 -21.06 8.45
N PHE A 398 23.97 -20.46 7.30
CA PHE A 398 23.13 -19.48 6.59
C PHE A 398 22.35 -20.09 5.43
N HIS A 399 22.54 -21.38 5.15
CA HIS A 399 21.80 -22.11 4.11
C HIS A 399 20.61 -22.89 4.64
N VAL A 400 20.39 -22.88 5.95
CA VAL A 400 19.25 -23.55 6.59
C VAL A 400 18.06 -22.59 6.72
N PRO A 401 16.84 -22.98 6.30
CA PRO A 401 15.66 -22.14 6.43
C PRO A 401 15.36 -21.79 7.89
N VAL A 402 15.08 -20.51 8.16
CA VAL A 402 14.72 -20.05 9.51
C VAL A 402 13.44 -20.68 10.06
N LEU A 403 12.52 -21.09 9.17
CA LEU A 403 11.30 -21.82 9.55
C LEU A 403 11.64 -23.14 10.25
N GLN A 404 12.59 -23.90 9.71
CA GLN A 404 13.06 -25.15 10.31
C GLN A 404 13.65 -24.91 11.70
N MET A 405 14.46 -23.85 11.85
CA MET A 405 15.04 -23.51 13.17
C MET A 405 13.95 -23.26 14.21
N GLN A 406 12.86 -22.57 13.83
CA GLN A 406 11.74 -22.31 14.72
C GLN A 406 10.94 -23.58 15.02
N GLU A 407 10.62 -24.40 14.02
CA GLU A 407 9.91 -25.67 14.20
C GLU A 407 10.69 -26.62 15.13
N THR A 408 12.00 -26.74 14.93
CA THR A 408 12.88 -27.53 15.80
C THR A 408 12.88 -27.00 17.23
N MET A 409 12.96 -25.68 17.40
CA MET A 409 12.88 -25.04 18.71
C MET A 409 11.58 -25.40 19.45
N GLU A 410 10.43 -25.26 18.76
CA GLU A 410 9.12 -25.55 19.33
C GLU A 410 8.96 -27.01 19.74
N VAL A 411 9.47 -27.95 18.93
CA VAL A 411 9.41 -29.38 19.24
C VAL A 411 10.30 -29.75 20.42
N LEU A 412 11.52 -29.21 20.49
CA LEU A 412 12.42 -29.46 21.62
C LEU A 412 11.82 -28.92 22.94
N LEU A 413 11.21 -27.73 22.92
CA LEU A 413 10.49 -27.20 24.08
C LEU A 413 9.31 -28.09 24.48
N LYS A 414 8.53 -28.62 23.53
CA LYS A 414 7.45 -29.59 23.80
C LYS A 414 7.96 -30.89 24.42
N LYS A 415 9.15 -31.36 24.02
CA LYS A 415 9.85 -32.49 24.64
C LYS A 415 10.51 -32.14 26.00
N LYS A 416 10.19 -30.97 26.56
CA LYS A 416 10.64 -30.48 27.87
C LYS A 416 12.14 -30.16 27.94
N PHE A 417 12.81 -29.90 26.82
CA PHE A 417 14.13 -29.26 26.86
C PHE A 417 13.95 -27.79 27.26
N THR A 418 14.87 -27.26 28.07
CA THR A 418 14.84 -25.85 28.48
C THR A 418 15.48 -24.96 27.41
N MET A 419 15.21 -23.66 27.48
CA MET A 419 15.88 -22.68 26.61
C MET A 419 17.42 -22.75 26.76
N ASP A 420 17.90 -23.04 27.97
CA ASP A 420 19.34 -23.19 28.25
C ASP A 420 19.94 -24.44 27.63
N ASP A 421 19.24 -25.58 27.69
CA ASP A 421 19.66 -26.81 27.02
C ASP A 421 19.88 -26.58 25.52
N ILE A 422 18.91 -25.90 24.89
CA ILE A 422 18.94 -25.62 23.45
C ILE A 422 19.99 -24.55 23.11
N PHE A 423 20.12 -23.49 23.91
CA PHE A 423 21.14 -22.46 23.70
C PHE A 423 22.58 -23.02 23.80
N ASN A 424 22.79 -23.99 24.69
CA ASN A 424 24.10 -24.64 24.82
C ASN A 424 24.42 -25.53 23.63
N ASN A 425 23.39 -26.06 22.95
CA ASN A 425 23.49 -26.91 21.78
C ASN A 425 22.88 -26.25 20.53
N VAL A 426 23.04 -24.93 20.35
CA VAL A 426 22.27 -24.14 19.38
C VAL A 426 22.39 -24.61 17.92
N HIS A 427 23.49 -25.29 17.57
CA HIS A 427 23.68 -25.89 16.25
C HIS A 427 22.62 -26.94 15.91
N ILE A 428 22.01 -27.59 16.91
CA ILE A 428 20.95 -28.59 16.70
C ILE A 428 19.78 -28.00 15.90
N LEU A 429 19.54 -26.69 15.98
CA LEU A 429 18.49 -25.99 15.22
C LEU A 429 18.73 -26.01 13.71
N LEU A 430 19.96 -26.29 13.25
CA LEU A 430 20.32 -26.34 11.84
C LEU A 430 19.93 -27.67 11.16
N TYR A 431 19.63 -28.70 11.95
CA TYR A 431 19.46 -30.06 11.45
C TYR A 431 17.99 -30.40 11.20
N PRO A 432 17.71 -31.31 10.25
CA PRO A 432 16.35 -31.79 10.00
C PRO A 432 15.71 -32.40 11.25
N LEU A 433 14.48 -32.00 11.54
CA LEU A 433 13.75 -32.42 12.74
C LEU A 433 13.63 -33.94 12.85
N ASN A 434 13.35 -34.63 11.74
CA ASN A 434 13.23 -36.09 11.70
C ASN A 434 14.50 -36.80 12.19
N ARG A 435 15.69 -36.32 11.80
CA ARG A 435 16.98 -36.89 12.25
C ARG A 435 17.20 -36.64 13.74
N ILE A 436 16.90 -35.43 14.19
CA ILE A 436 17.01 -35.08 15.61
C ILE A 436 16.10 -35.99 16.44
N GLU A 437 14.85 -36.19 16.02
CA GLU A 437 13.91 -37.05 16.72
C GLU A 437 14.30 -38.52 16.72
N GLU A 438 14.81 -39.03 15.60
CA GLU A 438 15.34 -40.39 15.51
C GLU A 438 16.49 -40.62 16.50
N LYS A 439 17.51 -39.75 16.49
CA LYS A 439 18.66 -39.90 17.39
C LYS A 439 18.28 -39.67 18.85
N LEU A 440 17.37 -38.74 19.14
CA LEU A 440 16.83 -38.58 20.49
C LEU A 440 16.05 -39.81 20.97
N ALA A 441 15.27 -40.45 20.10
CA ALA A 441 14.54 -41.67 20.46
C ALA A 441 15.50 -42.81 20.82
N LEU A 442 16.59 -42.98 20.05
CA LEU A 442 17.63 -43.96 20.37
C LEU A 442 18.27 -43.71 21.74
N LEU A 443 18.61 -42.45 22.02
CA LEU A 443 19.23 -42.05 23.29
C LEU A 443 18.27 -42.18 24.49
N ILE A 444 16.98 -41.88 24.31
CA ILE A 444 15.97 -41.94 25.39
C ILE A 444 15.56 -43.39 25.69
N ASN A 445 15.55 -44.26 24.68
CA ASN A 445 15.18 -45.67 24.85
C ASN A 445 16.28 -46.51 25.52
N ASN A 446 17.44 -45.92 25.85
CA ASN A 446 18.60 -46.57 26.47
C ASN A 446 18.98 -47.87 25.75
N ASP A 447 19.25 -47.80 24.44
CA ASP A 447 19.75 -48.95 23.69
C ASP A 447 21.12 -49.40 24.28
N PRO A 448 21.23 -50.62 24.84
CA PRO A 448 22.46 -51.07 25.49
C PRO A 448 23.67 -51.10 24.56
N LYS A 449 23.45 -51.33 23.26
CA LYS A 449 24.54 -51.33 22.27
C LYS A 449 25.09 -49.93 22.05
N LEU A 450 24.21 -48.93 22.06
CA LEU A 450 24.59 -47.53 21.88
C LEU A 450 25.34 -47.00 23.12
N GLU A 451 24.95 -47.43 24.34
CA GLU A 451 25.69 -47.09 25.56
C GLU A 451 27.12 -47.65 25.53
N GLU A 452 27.30 -48.88 25.05
CA GLU A 452 28.62 -49.51 24.89
C GLU A 452 29.47 -48.79 23.83
N GLU A 453 28.89 -48.47 22.67
CA GLU A 453 29.59 -47.77 21.58
C GLU A 453 30.00 -46.33 21.96
N LEU A 454 29.15 -45.62 22.71
CA LEU A 454 29.45 -44.26 23.16
C LEU A 454 30.34 -44.23 24.41
N GLY A 455 30.35 -45.31 25.19
CA GLY A 455 31.05 -45.38 26.48
C GLY A 455 30.45 -44.45 27.54
N VAL A 456 29.13 -44.20 27.49
CA VAL A 456 28.44 -43.26 28.39
C VAL A 456 27.18 -43.89 28.97
N GLU A 457 26.98 -43.71 30.28
CA GLU A 457 25.74 -44.08 30.98
C GLU A 457 24.61 -43.10 30.64
N LEU A 458 23.72 -43.45 29.69
CA LEU A 458 22.69 -42.52 29.18
C LEU A 458 21.66 -42.16 30.25
N TYR A 459 21.36 -43.07 31.18
CA TYR A 459 20.43 -42.81 32.28
C TYR A 459 20.86 -41.67 33.22
N ARG A 460 22.16 -41.32 33.25
CA ARG A 460 22.69 -40.18 34.02
C ARG A 460 22.84 -38.90 33.20
N ALA A 461 22.64 -38.97 31.88
CA ALA A 461 22.84 -37.83 31.01
C ALA A 461 21.79 -36.74 31.29
N SER A 462 22.27 -35.52 31.52
CA SER A 462 21.41 -34.34 31.56
C SER A 462 20.79 -34.08 30.19
N LYS A 463 19.69 -33.32 30.15
CA LYS A 463 19.05 -32.90 28.89
C LYS A 463 19.98 -32.16 27.95
N THR A 464 20.83 -31.28 28.48
CA THR A 464 21.90 -30.62 27.71
C THR A 464 22.84 -31.65 27.07
N GLN A 465 23.24 -32.69 27.79
CA GLN A 465 24.10 -33.75 27.25
C GLN A 465 23.37 -34.61 26.22
N LEU A 466 22.09 -34.92 26.42
CA LEU A 466 21.29 -35.66 25.44
C LEU A 466 21.20 -34.90 24.10
N LEU A 467 21.02 -33.58 24.11
CA LEU A 467 21.06 -32.79 22.88
C LEU A 467 22.44 -32.79 22.22
N ALA A 468 23.51 -32.71 23.02
CA ALA A 468 24.88 -32.78 22.52
C ALA A 468 25.18 -34.13 21.86
N LEU A 469 24.76 -35.24 22.49
CA LEU A 469 24.90 -36.59 21.96
C LEU A 469 24.05 -36.80 20.71
N ALA A 470 22.83 -36.28 20.67
CA ALA A 470 21.99 -36.37 19.47
C ALA A 470 22.66 -35.65 18.29
N LEU A 471 23.19 -34.43 18.52
CA LEU A 471 23.93 -33.69 17.52
C LEU A 471 25.20 -34.43 17.07
N TYR A 472 25.93 -35.03 18.01
CA TYR A 472 27.11 -35.85 17.73
C TYR A 472 26.76 -37.05 16.84
N LEU A 473 25.71 -37.81 17.16
CA LEU A 473 25.28 -38.97 16.38
C LEU A 473 24.86 -38.58 14.96
N VAL A 474 24.19 -37.42 14.80
CA VAL A 474 23.88 -36.90 13.47
C VAL A 474 25.17 -36.57 12.71
N GLU A 475 26.10 -35.81 13.29
CA GLU A 475 27.34 -35.44 12.59
C GLU A 475 28.28 -36.63 12.34
N LEU A 476 28.24 -37.66 13.18
CA LEU A 476 29.03 -38.88 13.01
C LEU A 476 28.70 -39.58 11.69
N GLU A 477 27.42 -39.65 11.31
CA GLU A 477 26.97 -40.22 10.02
C GLU A 477 27.49 -39.42 8.82
N PHE A 478 27.76 -38.13 9.02
CA PHE A 478 28.24 -37.21 8.00
C PHE A 478 29.72 -36.85 8.18
N HIS A 479 30.48 -37.64 8.95
CA HIS A 479 31.92 -37.44 9.14
C HIS A 479 32.30 -36.01 9.58
N PHE A 480 31.42 -35.34 10.33
CA PHE A 480 31.61 -33.98 10.82
C PHE A 480 31.80 -32.91 9.73
N THR A 481 31.32 -33.15 8.49
CA THR A 481 31.40 -32.15 7.41
C THR A 481 30.38 -31.01 7.57
N GLY A 482 29.39 -31.16 8.45
CA GLY A 482 28.24 -30.26 8.52
C GLY A 482 27.19 -30.48 7.43
N ASP A 483 27.31 -31.55 6.63
CA ASP A 483 26.32 -31.91 5.60
C ASP A 483 25.10 -32.62 6.17
N GLY A 484 25.12 -32.96 7.46
CA GLY A 484 23.98 -33.51 8.19
C GLY A 484 22.76 -32.58 8.21
N VAL A 485 22.93 -31.30 7.84
CA VAL A 485 21.83 -30.33 7.68
C VAL A 485 20.93 -30.61 6.46
N TRP A 486 21.40 -31.41 5.48
CA TRP A 486 20.66 -31.68 4.25
C TRP A 486 19.76 -32.91 4.39
N LEU A 487 18.47 -32.76 4.06
CA LEU A 487 17.53 -33.89 3.84
C LEU A 487 18.06 -34.81 2.72
N GLU A 488 17.83 -36.12 2.84
CA GLU A 488 18.36 -37.24 2.02
C GLU A 488 18.10 -37.20 0.50
N GLN A 489 17.55 -36.10 -0.02
CA GLN A 489 17.25 -35.91 -1.44
C GLN A 489 18.20 -34.98 -2.20
N VAL A 490 19.38 -34.61 -1.65
CA VAL A 490 20.33 -33.70 -2.32
C VAL A 490 21.63 -34.37 -2.78
N GLN A 491 21.77 -35.69 -2.66
CA GLN A 491 22.79 -36.42 -3.41
C GLN A 491 22.30 -36.72 -4.83
N GLN A 492 21.99 -35.69 -5.63
CA GLN A 492 21.92 -35.82 -7.08
C GLN A 492 22.59 -34.61 -7.76
N SER A 493 23.75 -34.93 -8.35
CA SER A 493 24.46 -34.32 -9.47
C SER A 493 25.24 -33.01 -9.28
N ASP A 494 26.56 -33.16 -9.16
CA ASP A 494 27.62 -32.23 -9.59
C ASP A 494 27.64 -31.98 -11.12
N SER A 495 26.47 -31.82 -11.74
CA SER A 495 26.37 -31.45 -13.16
C SER A 495 25.35 -30.35 -13.35
N SER A 496 25.67 -29.19 -12.78
CA SER A 496 25.08 -27.93 -13.23
C SER A 496 25.77 -27.48 -14.51
N SER A 497 25.47 -28.14 -15.63
CA SER A 497 25.55 -27.49 -16.93
C SER A 497 24.65 -26.26 -16.87
N ALA A 498 25.19 -25.11 -17.31
CA ALA A 498 24.53 -23.82 -17.30
C ALA A 498 23.08 -23.91 -17.82
N ILE A 499 22.11 -23.87 -16.90
CA ILE A 499 20.72 -23.72 -17.26
C ILE A 499 20.55 -22.25 -17.64
N ASN A 500 20.60 -21.96 -18.95
CA ASN A 500 20.14 -20.68 -19.50
C ASN A 500 18.62 -20.60 -19.31
N VAL A 501 18.17 -20.25 -18.10
CA VAL A 501 16.80 -19.79 -17.87
C VAL A 501 16.80 -18.28 -18.12
N GLU A 502 16.24 -17.87 -19.26
CA GLU A 502 16.07 -16.45 -19.56
C GLU A 502 15.24 -15.77 -18.45
N ILE A 503 15.76 -14.67 -17.94
CA ILE A 503 15.09 -13.82 -16.95
C ILE A 503 13.83 -13.26 -17.63
N PRO A 504 12.62 -13.43 -17.06
CA PRO A 504 11.42 -12.82 -17.61
C PRO A 504 11.62 -11.31 -17.84
N SER A 505 11.41 -10.85 -19.07
CA SER A 505 11.58 -9.45 -19.49
C SER A 505 10.73 -8.46 -18.67
N THR A 506 9.70 -8.95 -17.98
CA THR A 506 8.85 -8.21 -17.05
C THR A 506 9.60 -7.70 -15.80
N LEU A 507 10.73 -8.30 -15.41
CA LEU A 507 11.55 -7.92 -14.26
C LEU A 507 12.36 -6.62 -14.47
N ASN A 508 12.53 -6.18 -15.71
CA ASN A 508 13.25 -4.97 -16.09
C ASN A 508 12.39 -3.69 -16.10
N SER A 509 11.08 -3.81 -15.91
CA SER A 509 10.21 -2.63 -15.92
C SER A 509 10.17 -1.96 -14.54
N GLU A 510 10.79 -0.78 -14.42
CA GLU A 510 10.47 0.15 -13.34
C GLU A 510 8.99 0.51 -13.45
N TYR A 511 8.17 -0.01 -12.54
CA TYR A 511 6.76 0.34 -12.44
C TYR A 511 6.64 1.80 -11.97
N LYS A 512 6.67 2.74 -12.91
CA LYS A 512 6.34 4.15 -12.67
C LYS A 512 4.83 4.27 -12.57
N PHE A 513 4.36 4.54 -11.36
CA PHE A 513 2.96 4.80 -11.04
C PHE A 513 2.33 5.76 -12.06
N GLY A 514 1.24 5.36 -12.72
CA GLY A 514 0.45 6.22 -13.62
C GLY A 514 0.52 5.95 -15.12
N LYS A 515 1.22 4.90 -15.59
CA LYS A 515 1.08 4.44 -16.99
C LYS A 515 0.16 3.21 -17.05
N LYS A 516 -0.88 3.28 -17.90
CA LYS A 516 -1.73 2.15 -18.25
C LYS A 516 -0.82 1.05 -18.85
N PRO A 517 -1.03 -0.24 -18.54
CA PRO A 517 -0.32 -1.32 -19.23
C PRO A 517 -0.59 -1.23 -20.74
N PRO A 518 0.40 -1.55 -21.60
CA PRO A 518 0.19 -1.61 -23.04
C PRO A 518 -0.86 -2.69 -23.33
N SER A 519 -1.90 -2.32 -24.07
CA SER A 519 -2.85 -3.27 -24.64
C SER A 519 -2.09 -4.15 -25.64
N THR A 520 -2.09 -5.45 -25.41
CA THR A 520 -1.73 -6.44 -26.43
C THR A 520 -2.70 -6.28 -27.59
N THR A 521 -2.24 -5.65 -28.68
CA THR A 521 -2.86 -5.80 -29.99
C THR A 521 -2.53 -7.21 -30.47
N ASP A 522 -3.56 -8.04 -30.58
CA ASP A 522 -3.49 -9.32 -31.28
C ASP A 522 -3.00 -9.07 -32.72
N SER A 523 -1.82 -9.59 -33.01
CA SER A 523 -1.38 -9.84 -34.37
C SER A 523 -1.69 -11.30 -34.67
N SER A 524 -2.79 -11.54 -35.37
CA SER A 524 -3.00 -12.77 -36.12
C SER A 524 -3.70 -12.38 -37.43
N THR A 525 -3.00 -12.73 -38.51
CA THR A 525 -3.49 -12.95 -39.88
C THR A 525 -4.96 -13.30 -40.00
#